data_AF-A0A1V4ZCA6-F1
#
_entry.id   AF-A0A1V4ZCA6-F1
#
_cell.length_a   1.000
_cell.length_b   1.000
_cell.length_c   1.000
_cell.angle_alpha   90.00
_cell.angle_beta   90.00
_cell.angle_gamma   90.00
#
_symmetry.space_group_name_H-M   'P 1'
#
loop_
_entity.id
_entity.type
_entity.pdbx_description
1 polymer ?
#
loop_
_entity_poly.entity_id
_entity_poly.type
_entity_poly.pdbx_seq_one_letter_code
_entity_poly.pdbx_strand_id
1 'polypeptide(L)'
;MTPQKTLNGKDLSVFDKKGLARLHKEIQDVYLSDTRPWVIGYSGGKDSTTALQLVWYAIAELPEEKRTKPVFVISSDTLVETPVIVDYIITTHERINKAAKEQKLPFTAFRLTPRIIDSFWVNLIGRGYPAPSTQFRWCTERLKIRTADRFILESVTKYGEVVMILGVRKGESATRDQVMNLYEIEGSKLAHHSRFPQSYVYTPIRDFSVDDVWTYLLQKPSPWGNNNRDLLALYKSAQDGECPLVVDTQTSSCGNSRFGCWVCTVVQKDRSMEALIENGEDWMEPLLDLRNELAETQNPEKKKEVRDYRRMDGKVKWMDKGDTKEIIRGPYKFEYQKILLRKLLEAQISVRKNGPNPNFTLILPEELFEIRKIWMTQKGDWDDSVAKIYQDVTGETLDWTKDDLGSFSKTEQELLQKICESKKVPLRLVTKLMDVEQQMQGMTRRSSVYNRLDSVLSEDWMTEEEVRKQIANPDALDKKRRRLRHV
;
A
#
# COMPACT_ATOMS: atom_id res chain seq x y z
N MET A 1 15.20 32.36 10.34
CA MET A 1 15.32 33.37 9.27
C MET A 1 13.93 33.83 8.88
N THR A 2 13.66 35.13 8.99
CA THR A 2 12.39 35.77 8.59
C THR A 2 12.22 35.68 7.07
N PRO A 3 11.01 35.41 6.53
CA PRO A 3 10.81 35.35 5.08
C PRO A 3 11.14 36.69 4.43
N GLN A 4 12.11 36.71 3.52
CA GLN A 4 12.34 37.87 2.67
C GLN A 4 11.22 37.93 1.63
N LYS A 5 10.49 39.05 1.61
CA LYS A 5 9.37 39.32 0.72
C LYS A 5 9.77 40.30 -0.38
N THR A 6 9.19 40.14 -1.55
CA THR A 6 9.23 41.12 -2.64
C THR A 6 8.52 42.42 -2.25
N LEU A 7 8.74 43.50 -3.00
CA LEU A 7 8.06 44.80 -2.81
C LEU A 7 6.52 44.69 -2.86
N ASN A 8 5.98 43.62 -3.50
CA ASN A 8 4.55 43.33 -3.58
C ASN A 8 4.07 42.31 -2.53
N GLY A 9 4.87 42.01 -1.51
CA GLY A 9 4.49 41.13 -0.39
C GLY A 9 4.50 39.62 -0.68
N LYS A 10 4.87 39.19 -1.89
CA LYS A 10 5.09 37.76 -2.23
C LYS A 10 6.42 37.29 -1.67
N ASP A 11 6.48 36.07 -1.12
CA ASP A 11 7.75 35.46 -0.74
C ASP A 11 8.68 35.34 -1.96
N LEU A 12 9.95 35.71 -1.80
CA LEU A 12 10.94 35.63 -2.87
C LEU A 12 11.17 34.16 -3.28
N SER A 13 11.18 33.89 -4.58
CA SER A 13 11.42 32.55 -5.15
C SER A 13 12.80 32.02 -4.72
N VAL A 14 12.93 30.70 -4.63
CA VAL A 14 14.24 30.06 -4.39
C VAL A 14 15.25 30.41 -5.48
N PHE A 15 14.79 30.65 -6.72
CA PHE A 15 15.64 31.03 -7.84
C PHE A 15 16.20 32.44 -7.69
N ASP A 16 15.43 33.37 -7.12
CA ASP A 16 15.88 34.73 -6.83
C ASP A 16 16.88 34.77 -5.66
N LYS A 17 16.70 33.89 -4.67
CA LYS A 17 17.53 33.85 -3.45
C LYS A 17 18.87 33.16 -3.64
N LYS A 18 18.87 31.99 -4.29
CA LYS A 18 20.04 31.11 -4.39
C LYS A 18 20.58 31.02 -5.82
N GLY A 19 19.72 31.10 -6.83
CA GLY A 19 20.06 30.82 -8.22
C GLY A 19 20.23 29.31 -8.48
N LEU A 20 19.84 28.85 -9.68
CA LEU A 20 19.88 27.43 -10.04
C LEU A 20 21.31 26.85 -10.03
N ALA A 21 22.28 27.62 -10.51
CA ALA A 21 23.69 27.19 -10.55
C ALA A 21 24.25 26.92 -9.15
N ARG A 22 23.86 27.72 -8.15
CA ARG A 22 24.28 27.50 -6.76
C ARG A 22 23.66 26.24 -6.18
N LEU A 23 22.42 25.93 -6.55
CA LEU A 23 21.75 24.71 -6.13
C LEU A 23 22.41 23.47 -6.75
N HIS A 24 22.75 23.51 -8.04
CA HIS A 24 23.54 22.44 -8.67
C HIS A 24 24.88 22.28 -7.97
N LYS A 25 25.56 23.39 -7.66
CA LYS A 25 26.84 23.35 -6.95
C LYS A 25 26.72 22.73 -5.56
N GLU A 26 25.67 23.07 -4.80
CA GLU A 26 25.38 22.45 -3.50
C GLU A 26 25.17 20.92 -3.65
N ILE A 27 24.37 20.49 -4.63
CA ILE A 27 24.16 19.07 -4.91
C ILE A 27 25.48 18.38 -5.27
N GLN A 28 26.31 19.00 -6.11
CA GLN A 28 27.64 18.48 -6.47
C GLN A 28 28.56 18.37 -5.25
N ASP A 29 28.58 19.37 -4.38
CA ASP A 29 29.43 19.36 -3.19
C ASP A 29 29.02 18.23 -2.23
N VAL A 30 27.70 18.03 -2.02
CA VAL A 30 27.20 16.88 -1.25
C VAL A 30 27.54 15.56 -1.98
N TYR A 31 27.41 15.51 -3.31
CA TYR A 31 27.76 14.33 -4.11
C TYR A 31 29.24 13.97 -4.01
N LEU A 32 30.14 14.95 -3.95
CA LEU A 32 31.59 14.73 -3.90
C LEU A 32 32.13 14.56 -2.47
N SER A 33 31.33 14.88 -1.44
CA SER A 33 31.76 14.81 -0.04
C SER A 33 32.05 13.40 0.48
N ASP A 34 31.51 12.38 -0.18
CA ASP A 34 31.62 10.98 0.21
C ASP A 34 31.47 10.01 -0.99
N THR A 35 31.66 8.72 -0.72
CA THR A 35 31.48 7.63 -1.69
C THR A 35 30.16 6.88 -1.50
N ARG A 36 29.26 7.36 -0.64
CA ARG A 36 28.02 6.63 -0.29
C ARG A 36 27.06 6.66 -1.48
N PRO A 37 26.45 5.51 -1.84
CA PRO A 37 25.45 5.49 -2.88
C PRO A 37 24.25 6.35 -2.49
N TRP A 38 23.63 6.96 -3.50
CA TRP A 38 22.43 7.75 -3.33
C TRP A 38 21.21 6.93 -3.70
N VAL A 39 20.14 7.05 -2.92
CA VAL A 39 18.86 6.39 -3.17
C VAL A 39 17.78 7.45 -3.27
N ILE A 40 17.34 7.74 -4.48
CA ILE A 40 16.32 8.75 -4.78
C ILE A 40 14.94 8.09 -4.71
N GLY A 41 14.12 8.53 -3.75
CA GLY A 41 12.71 8.16 -3.69
C GLY A 41 11.91 8.86 -4.79
N TYR A 42 11.51 8.11 -5.81
CA TYR A 42 10.77 8.62 -6.96
C TYR A 42 9.34 8.10 -6.94
N SER A 43 8.33 8.98 -7.01
CA SER A 43 6.91 8.59 -7.03
C SER A 43 6.19 9.00 -8.31
N GLY A 44 6.90 9.53 -9.31
CA GLY A 44 6.29 10.12 -10.51
C GLY A 44 5.56 11.45 -10.29
N GLY A 45 5.52 11.97 -9.07
CA GLY A 45 4.87 13.25 -8.74
C GLY A 45 5.78 14.45 -9.04
N LYS A 46 5.21 15.67 -8.96
CA LYS A 46 5.94 16.93 -9.25
C LYS A 46 7.20 17.11 -8.39
N ASP A 47 7.11 16.84 -7.10
CA ASP A 47 8.20 17.10 -6.14
C ASP A 47 9.35 16.10 -6.34
N SER A 48 9.03 14.81 -6.46
CA SER A 48 10.05 13.78 -6.71
C SER A 48 10.68 13.90 -8.10
N THR A 49 9.92 14.32 -9.11
CA THR A 49 10.43 14.59 -10.46
C THR A 49 11.41 15.75 -10.44
N THR A 50 11.07 16.83 -9.73
CA THR A 50 11.96 18.00 -9.57
C THR A 50 13.26 17.63 -8.87
N ALA A 51 13.17 16.89 -7.76
CA ALA A 51 14.35 16.44 -7.03
C ALA A 51 15.27 15.57 -7.91
N LEU A 52 14.71 14.62 -8.67
CA LEU A 52 15.47 13.79 -9.60
C LEU A 52 16.10 14.60 -10.73
N GLN A 53 15.35 15.53 -11.35
CA GLN A 53 15.89 16.39 -12.43
C GLN A 53 17.04 17.25 -11.93
N LEU A 54 16.91 17.87 -10.76
CA LEU A 54 17.97 18.68 -10.15
C LEU A 54 19.24 17.86 -9.90
N VAL A 55 19.11 16.67 -9.33
CA VAL A 55 20.24 15.78 -9.08
C VAL A 55 20.88 15.29 -10.38
N TRP A 56 20.06 14.97 -11.38
CA TRP A 56 20.52 14.55 -12.69
C TRP A 56 21.37 15.62 -13.36
N TYR A 57 20.85 16.84 -13.48
CA TYR A 57 21.58 17.95 -14.11
C TYR A 57 22.87 18.29 -13.35
N ALA A 58 22.81 18.36 -12.02
CA ALA A 58 23.98 18.65 -11.20
C ALA A 58 25.10 17.61 -11.41
N ILE A 59 24.78 16.31 -11.50
CA ILE A 59 25.77 15.26 -11.75
C ILE A 59 26.25 15.26 -13.21
N ALA A 60 25.37 15.55 -14.16
CA ALA A 60 25.73 15.64 -15.58
C ALA A 60 26.69 16.79 -15.89
N GLU A 61 26.68 17.85 -15.08
CA GLU A 61 27.64 18.96 -15.16
C GLU A 61 29.04 18.61 -14.60
N LEU A 62 29.19 17.51 -13.87
CA LEU A 62 30.51 17.05 -13.39
C LEU A 62 31.32 16.37 -14.51
N PRO A 63 32.67 16.44 -14.48
CA PRO A 63 33.52 15.59 -15.32
C PRO A 63 33.23 14.10 -15.12
N GLU A 64 33.34 13.29 -16.17
CA GLU A 64 33.00 11.85 -16.17
C GLU A 64 33.74 11.09 -15.06
N GLU A 65 35.00 11.46 -14.80
CA GLU A 65 35.88 10.86 -13.81
C GLU A 65 35.41 11.07 -12.37
N LYS A 66 34.57 12.08 -12.12
CA LYS A 66 34.01 12.39 -10.80
C LYS A 66 32.66 11.74 -10.55
N ARG A 67 32.05 11.09 -11.55
CA ARG A 67 30.71 10.48 -11.47
C ARG A 67 30.78 9.03 -10.99
N THR A 68 31.50 8.79 -9.90
CA THR A 68 31.94 7.44 -9.50
C THR A 68 30.91 6.69 -8.65
N LYS A 69 30.01 7.39 -7.97
CA LYS A 69 29.12 6.76 -6.98
C LYS A 69 27.75 6.39 -7.59
N PRO A 70 27.22 5.18 -7.30
CA PRO A 70 25.92 4.76 -7.79
C PRO A 70 24.78 5.65 -7.27
N VAL A 71 23.81 5.94 -8.15
CA VAL A 71 22.58 6.67 -7.83
C VAL A 71 21.38 5.80 -8.21
N PHE A 72 20.74 5.22 -7.20
CA PHE A 72 19.57 4.38 -7.39
C PHE A 72 18.31 5.24 -7.37
N VAL A 73 17.46 5.10 -8.38
CA VAL A 73 16.13 5.72 -8.42
C VAL A 73 15.13 4.63 -8.11
N ILE A 74 14.39 4.75 -7.01
CA ILE A 74 13.44 3.72 -6.58
C ILE A 74 12.01 4.23 -6.58
N SER A 75 11.08 3.43 -7.10
CA SER A 75 9.65 3.65 -6.89
C SER A 75 8.99 2.40 -6.34
N SER A 76 8.12 2.59 -5.36
CA SER A 76 7.27 1.52 -4.83
C SER A 76 6.00 1.41 -5.66
N ASP A 77 5.88 0.33 -6.40
CA ASP A 77 4.62 -0.10 -7.01
C ASP A 77 3.86 -0.98 -6.01
N THR A 78 2.67 -0.55 -5.63
CA THR A 78 1.83 -1.27 -4.66
C THR A 78 1.00 -2.40 -5.27
N LEU A 79 1.10 -2.61 -6.60
CA LEU A 79 0.28 -3.54 -7.41
C LEU A 79 -1.20 -3.16 -7.50
N VAL A 80 -1.58 -2.02 -6.91
CA VAL A 80 -2.95 -1.47 -6.93
C VAL A 80 -2.94 0.03 -7.20
N GLU A 81 -1.86 0.57 -7.75
CA GLU A 81 -1.81 1.94 -8.29
C GLU A 81 -2.76 2.05 -9.50
N THR A 82 -3.29 3.24 -9.78
CA THR A 82 -4.13 3.47 -10.97
C THR A 82 -3.37 3.06 -12.24
N PRO A 83 -3.97 2.30 -13.17
CA PRO A 83 -3.23 1.71 -14.30
C PRO A 83 -2.45 2.72 -15.15
N VAL A 84 -3.06 3.88 -15.45
CA VAL A 84 -2.42 4.97 -16.21
C VAL A 84 -1.11 5.45 -15.55
N ILE A 85 -1.05 5.42 -14.22
CA ILE A 85 0.12 5.82 -13.43
C ILE A 85 1.20 4.74 -13.45
N VAL A 86 0.80 3.46 -13.45
CA VAL A 86 1.73 2.34 -13.56
C VAL A 86 2.51 2.44 -14.86
N ASP A 87 1.82 2.63 -15.99
CA ASP A 87 2.44 2.74 -17.31
C ASP A 87 3.36 3.96 -17.41
N TYR A 88 2.94 5.10 -16.85
CA TYR A 88 3.78 6.29 -16.76
C TYR A 88 5.08 6.03 -15.98
N ILE A 89 5.01 5.37 -14.83
CA ILE A 89 6.19 5.07 -14.00
C ILE A 89 7.11 4.06 -14.70
N ILE A 90 6.55 3.00 -15.28
CA ILE A 90 7.34 1.97 -16.02
C ILE A 90 8.09 2.63 -17.17
N THR A 91 7.38 3.37 -18.03
CA THR A 91 7.97 4.07 -19.18
C THR A 91 9.03 5.07 -18.74
N THR A 92 8.79 5.76 -17.61
CA THR A 92 9.76 6.71 -17.07
C THR A 92 11.04 6.03 -16.60
N HIS A 93 10.95 4.88 -15.92
CA HIS A 93 12.15 4.14 -15.51
C HIS A 93 12.96 3.63 -16.69
N GLU A 94 12.31 3.12 -17.72
CA GLU A 94 12.99 2.69 -18.96
C GLU A 94 13.74 3.86 -19.60
N ARG A 95 13.09 5.02 -19.70
CA ARG A 95 13.69 6.25 -20.21
C ARG A 95 14.86 6.73 -19.35
N ILE A 96 14.72 6.71 -18.02
CA ILE A 96 15.79 7.04 -17.07
C ILE A 96 17.00 6.12 -17.29
N ASN A 97 16.79 4.80 -17.32
CA ASN A 97 17.88 3.84 -17.52
C ASN A 97 18.57 4.00 -18.88
N LYS A 98 17.79 4.24 -19.94
CA LYS A 98 18.32 4.51 -21.28
C LYS A 98 19.15 5.79 -21.31
N ALA A 99 18.61 6.90 -20.82
CA ALA A 99 19.29 8.19 -20.79
C ALA A 99 20.56 8.16 -19.91
N ALA A 100 20.53 7.44 -18.78
CA ALA A 100 21.70 7.25 -17.92
C ALA A 100 22.85 6.61 -18.69
N LYS A 101 22.55 5.56 -19.47
CA LYS A 101 23.55 4.86 -20.30
C LYS A 101 24.09 5.76 -21.42
N GLU A 102 23.22 6.46 -22.12
CA GLU A 102 23.59 7.35 -23.24
C GLU A 102 24.45 8.54 -22.76
N GLN A 103 24.13 9.11 -21.60
CA GLN A 103 24.84 10.26 -21.01
C GLN A 103 26.01 9.87 -20.10
N LYS A 104 26.27 8.56 -19.95
CA LYS A 104 27.26 7.99 -19.02
C LYS A 104 27.12 8.54 -17.60
N LEU A 105 25.92 8.44 -17.07
CA LEU A 105 25.58 8.84 -15.71
C LEU A 105 25.37 7.61 -14.82
N PRO A 106 25.73 7.67 -13.53
CA PRO A 106 25.72 6.51 -12.64
C PRO A 106 24.32 6.22 -12.07
N PHE A 107 23.26 6.42 -12.87
CA PHE A 107 21.88 6.24 -12.43
C PHE A 107 21.36 4.85 -12.80
N THR A 108 20.59 4.25 -11.89
CA THR A 108 19.85 3.02 -12.18
C THR A 108 18.49 3.06 -11.51
N ALA A 109 17.44 2.91 -12.29
CA ALA A 109 16.06 2.94 -11.83
C ALA A 109 15.51 1.53 -11.57
N PHE A 110 14.89 1.36 -10.40
CA PHE A 110 14.27 0.11 -9.96
C PHE A 110 12.80 0.34 -9.57
N ARG A 111 11.95 -0.56 -10.06
CA ARG A 111 10.59 -0.74 -9.55
C ARG A 111 10.62 -1.75 -8.41
N LEU A 112 10.16 -1.33 -7.24
CA LEU A 112 10.06 -2.18 -6.07
C LEU A 112 8.61 -2.62 -5.88
N THR A 113 8.39 -3.90 -5.63
CA THR A 113 7.05 -4.45 -5.35
C THR A 113 6.98 -5.06 -3.95
N PRO A 114 5.78 -5.07 -3.32
CA PRO A 114 5.58 -5.80 -2.08
C PRO A 114 5.79 -7.29 -2.31
N ARG A 115 6.14 -8.01 -1.24
CA ARG A 115 6.08 -9.48 -1.26
C ARG A 115 4.63 -9.89 -1.48
N ILE A 116 4.39 -11.01 -2.15
CA ILE A 116 3.04 -11.56 -2.36
C ILE A 116 2.26 -11.66 -1.04
N ILE A 117 2.89 -12.16 0.02
CA ILE A 117 2.27 -12.25 1.34
C ILE A 117 1.86 -10.90 1.94
N ASP A 118 2.43 -9.78 1.50
CA ASP A 118 2.16 -8.43 1.97
C ASP A 118 1.23 -7.67 1.00
N SER A 119 0.87 -8.25 -0.15
CA SER A 119 0.07 -7.59 -1.19
C SER A 119 -1.35 -7.23 -0.73
N PHE A 120 -2.00 -6.33 -1.47
CA PHE A 120 -3.31 -5.81 -1.10
C PHE A 120 -4.37 -6.92 -1.06
N TRP A 121 -4.47 -7.73 -2.11
CA TRP A 121 -5.50 -8.76 -2.22
C TRP A 121 -5.26 -9.95 -1.30
N VAL A 122 -4.01 -10.35 -1.07
CA VAL A 122 -3.70 -11.40 -0.09
C VAL A 122 -4.13 -10.98 1.32
N ASN A 123 -3.94 -9.72 1.70
CA ASN A 123 -4.38 -9.22 3.01
C ASN A 123 -5.91 -9.05 3.07
N LEU A 124 -6.51 -8.39 2.07
CA LEU A 124 -7.92 -8.06 2.08
C LEU A 124 -8.81 -9.28 1.81
N ILE A 125 -8.57 -10.01 0.72
CA ILE A 125 -9.34 -11.18 0.29
C ILE A 125 -8.84 -12.46 0.95
N GLY A 126 -7.53 -12.68 1.06
CA GLY A 126 -6.99 -13.89 1.69
C GLY A 126 -7.26 -13.91 3.20
N ARG A 127 -6.73 -12.90 3.92
CA ARG A 127 -6.81 -12.84 5.39
C ARG A 127 -8.12 -12.23 5.90
N GLY A 128 -8.79 -11.41 5.09
CA GLY A 128 -10.01 -10.72 5.48
C GLY A 128 -9.76 -9.37 6.13
N TYR A 129 -8.61 -8.72 5.87
CA TYR A 129 -8.34 -7.39 6.42
C TYR A 129 -9.43 -6.41 5.94
N PRO A 130 -9.99 -5.56 6.82
CA PRO A 130 -10.94 -4.56 6.39
C PRO A 130 -10.27 -3.55 5.45
N ALA A 131 -11.06 -2.97 4.55
CA ALA A 131 -10.62 -1.87 3.69
C ALA A 131 -9.93 -0.76 4.52
N PRO A 132 -8.81 -0.18 4.05
CA PRO A 132 -8.07 0.83 4.80
C PRO A 132 -8.92 2.04 5.18
N SER A 133 -8.84 2.48 6.43
CA SER A 133 -9.49 3.69 6.92
C SER A 133 -8.47 4.64 7.55
N THR A 134 -8.86 5.86 7.90
CA THR A 134 -7.98 6.84 8.59
C THR A 134 -7.34 6.28 9.86
N GLN A 135 -8.06 5.44 10.61
CA GLN A 135 -7.61 4.83 11.86
C GLN A 135 -6.87 3.50 11.66
N PHE A 136 -6.98 2.88 10.48
CA PHE A 136 -6.42 1.56 10.21
C PHE A 136 -5.85 1.47 8.80
N ARG A 137 -4.74 2.19 8.56
CA ARG A 137 -4.01 2.23 7.28
C ARG A 137 -2.90 1.18 7.20
N TRP A 138 -3.28 -0.10 7.20
CA TRP A 138 -2.31 -1.21 7.10
C TRP A 138 -1.56 -1.25 5.75
N CYS A 139 -2.16 -0.72 4.69
CA CYS A 139 -1.59 -0.74 3.34
C CYS A 139 -0.30 0.10 3.22
N THR A 140 -0.21 1.26 3.89
CA THR A 140 0.97 2.13 3.83
C THR A 140 2.21 1.42 4.34
N GLU A 141 2.11 0.79 5.53
CA GLU A 141 3.24 0.08 6.12
C GLU A 141 3.67 -1.10 5.25
N ARG A 142 2.72 -1.94 4.83
CA ARG A 142 3.03 -3.19 4.12
C ARG A 142 3.47 -2.99 2.68
N LEU A 143 2.73 -2.17 1.95
CA LEU A 143 2.92 -2.03 0.50
C LEU A 143 4.01 -1.02 0.16
N LYS A 144 4.16 0.06 0.96
CA LYS A 144 5.09 1.16 0.68
C LYS A 144 6.33 1.10 1.57
N ILE A 145 6.17 1.14 2.90
CA ILE A 145 7.30 1.26 3.84
C ILE A 145 8.17 0.00 3.81
N ARG A 146 7.60 -1.19 4.05
CA ARG A 146 8.38 -2.45 4.08
C ARG A 146 9.06 -2.77 2.75
N THR A 147 8.45 -2.37 1.63
CA THR A 147 9.03 -2.53 0.30
C THR A 147 10.28 -1.68 0.12
N ALA A 148 10.24 -0.40 0.51
CA ALA A 148 11.39 0.49 0.47
C ALA A 148 12.45 0.12 1.51
N ASP A 149 12.03 -0.21 2.74
CA ASP A 149 12.90 -0.64 3.84
C ASP A 149 13.78 -1.83 3.41
N ARG A 150 13.22 -2.81 2.70
CA ARG A 150 13.98 -3.97 2.20
C ARG A 150 15.12 -3.53 1.29
N PHE A 151 14.86 -2.67 0.32
CA PHE A 151 15.89 -2.17 -0.59
C PHE A 151 16.96 -1.35 0.13
N ILE A 152 16.56 -0.52 1.10
CA ILE A 152 17.49 0.28 1.92
C ILE A 152 18.39 -0.64 2.74
N LEU A 153 17.82 -1.64 3.41
CA LEU A 153 18.58 -2.62 4.21
C LEU A 153 19.55 -3.45 3.36
N GLU A 154 19.13 -3.89 2.17
CA GLU A 154 20.00 -4.58 1.21
C GLU A 154 21.15 -3.67 0.74
N SER A 155 20.85 -2.40 0.49
CA SER A 155 21.86 -1.41 0.08
C SER A 155 22.85 -1.10 1.21
N VAL A 156 22.37 -0.89 2.43
CA VAL A 156 23.21 -0.70 3.63
C VAL A 156 24.09 -1.94 3.88
N THR A 157 23.53 -3.15 3.72
CA THR A 157 24.30 -4.39 3.86
C THR A 157 25.43 -4.48 2.83
N LYS A 158 25.19 -3.99 1.60
CA LYS A 158 26.17 -4.03 0.50
C LYS A 158 27.21 -2.92 0.55
N TYR A 159 26.81 -1.70 0.95
CA TYR A 159 27.64 -0.49 0.83
C TYR A 159 28.01 0.15 2.17
N GLY A 160 27.55 -0.40 3.30
CA GLY A 160 27.78 0.11 4.66
C GLY A 160 26.85 1.27 5.04
N GLU A 161 26.80 2.32 4.24
CA GLU A 161 25.93 3.49 4.46
C GLU A 161 25.28 3.95 3.16
N VAL A 162 24.14 4.65 3.26
CA VAL A 162 23.43 5.21 2.09
C VAL A 162 22.92 6.63 2.37
N VAL A 163 22.77 7.43 1.31
CA VAL A 163 22.11 8.75 1.39
C VAL A 163 20.80 8.70 0.62
N MET A 164 19.68 8.85 1.34
CA MET A 164 18.34 8.94 0.79
C MET A 164 18.07 10.35 0.27
N ILE A 165 17.68 10.49 -1.00
CA ILE A 165 17.26 11.75 -1.58
C ILE A 165 15.74 11.78 -1.64
N LEU A 166 15.13 12.78 -0.99
CA LEU A 166 13.67 12.89 -0.91
C LEU A 166 13.18 14.24 -1.45
N GLY A 167 12.12 14.20 -2.25
CA GLY A 167 11.40 15.39 -2.73
C GLY A 167 10.46 15.96 -1.68
N VAL A 168 10.99 16.38 -0.52
CA VAL A 168 10.20 16.98 0.57
C VAL A 168 10.52 18.46 0.69
N ARG A 169 9.49 19.28 0.91
CA ARG A 169 9.58 20.74 1.06
C ARG A 169 9.14 21.16 2.46
N LYS A 170 9.73 22.25 2.95
CA LYS A 170 9.34 22.90 4.19
C LYS A 170 7.98 23.58 4.03
N GLY A 171 7.16 23.56 5.07
CA GLY A 171 5.82 24.15 5.06
C GLY A 171 4.76 23.29 4.35
N GLU A 172 5.08 22.06 3.93
CA GLU A 172 4.06 21.14 3.40
C GLU A 172 3.09 20.66 4.50
N SER A 173 3.60 20.49 5.72
CA SER A 173 2.77 20.28 6.92
C SER A 173 3.59 20.52 8.19
N ALA A 174 2.94 20.97 9.26
CA ALA A 174 3.59 21.19 10.55
C ALA A 174 4.32 19.94 11.07
N THR A 175 3.74 18.75 10.89
CA THR A 175 4.35 17.47 11.30
C THR A 175 5.61 17.15 10.50
N ARG A 176 5.60 17.38 9.17
CA ARG A 176 6.81 17.15 8.35
C ARG A 176 7.94 18.11 8.75
N ASP A 177 7.61 19.36 9.05
CA ASP A 177 8.59 20.33 9.50
C ASP A 177 9.22 19.95 10.84
N GLN A 178 8.40 19.48 11.80
CA GLN A 178 8.91 18.97 13.08
C GLN A 178 9.87 17.80 12.90
N VAL A 179 9.51 16.82 12.06
CA VAL A 179 10.36 15.67 11.78
C VAL A 179 11.66 16.09 11.10
N MET A 180 11.61 17.01 10.12
CA MET A 180 12.81 17.49 9.44
C MET A 180 13.78 18.18 10.41
N ASN A 181 13.27 19.02 11.31
CA ASN A 181 14.12 19.73 12.27
C ASN A 181 14.68 18.78 13.35
N LEU A 182 13.95 17.72 13.71
CA LEU A 182 14.37 16.77 14.75
C LEU A 182 15.62 15.97 14.36
N TYR A 183 15.77 15.64 13.07
CA TYR A 183 16.87 14.82 12.57
C TYR A 183 17.95 15.65 11.84
N GLU A 184 17.85 16.98 11.89
CA GLU A 184 18.81 17.88 11.28
C GLU A 184 20.18 17.76 11.96
N ILE A 185 21.24 17.69 11.15
CA ILE A 185 22.61 17.71 11.63
C ILE A 185 23.12 19.14 11.47
N GLU A 186 23.47 19.78 12.58
CA GLU A 186 23.93 21.16 12.58
C GLU A 186 25.17 21.33 11.69
N GLY A 187 25.15 22.34 10.81
CA GLY A 187 26.23 22.61 9.85
C GLY A 187 26.33 21.66 8.66
N SER A 188 25.46 20.65 8.57
CA SER A 188 25.42 19.70 7.45
C SER A 188 24.22 19.94 6.54
N LYS A 189 24.35 19.54 5.27
CA LYS A 189 23.22 19.43 4.33
C LYS A 189 22.47 18.11 4.46
N LEU A 190 23.07 17.14 5.17
CA LEU A 190 22.49 15.85 5.45
C LEU A 190 21.75 15.88 6.80
N ALA A 191 20.70 15.09 6.90
CA ALA A 191 19.98 14.78 8.13
C ALA A 191 20.10 13.28 8.45
N HIS A 192 19.89 12.88 9.69
CA HIS A 192 19.78 11.45 10.02
C HIS A 192 18.47 10.86 9.51
N HIS A 193 18.50 9.59 9.08
CA HIS A 193 17.27 8.86 8.80
C HIS A 193 16.58 8.45 10.11
N SER A 194 15.27 8.61 10.19
CA SER A 194 14.50 8.38 11.44
C SER A 194 14.48 6.93 11.93
N ARG A 195 14.71 5.97 11.03
CA ARG A 195 14.61 4.52 11.31
C ARG A 195 15.90 3.75 11.12
N PHE A 196 16.84 4.27 10.34
CA PHE A 196 18.04 3.54 9.92
C PHE A 196 19.28 4.33 10.32
N PRO A 197 19.98 3.95 11.40
CA PRO A 197 21.12 4.71 11.91
C PRO A 197 22.24 4.94 10.88
N GLN A 198 22.47 3.97 9.99
CA GLN A 198 23.47 4.00 8.92
C GLN A 198 22.92 4.61 7.61
N SER A 199 21.96 5.51 7.71
CA SER A 199 21.35 6.17 6.56
C SER A 199 21.15 7.66 6.83
N TYR A 200 21.43 8.45 5.81
CA TYR A 200 21.28 9.90 5.83
C TYR A 200 20.19 10.34 4.87
N VAL A 201 19.66 11.55 5.04
CA VAL A 201 18.62 12.13 4.20
C VAL A 201 19.13 13.46 3.64
N TYR A 202 18.95 13.66 2.34
CA TYR A 202 19.18 14.94 1.67
C TYR A 202 17.90 15.37 0.93
N THR A 203 17.49 16.62 1.13
CA THR A 203 16.25 17.18 0.58
C THR A 203 16.58 18.39 -0.31
N PRO A 204 16.94 18.17 -1.59
CA PRO A 204 17.42 19.23 -2.48
C PRO A 204 16.38 20.33 -2.75
N ILE A 205 15.09 20.04 -2.54
CA ILE A 205 13.99 20.98 -2.72
C ILE A 205 13.42 21.49 -1.39
N ARG A 206 14.12 21.33 -0.26
CA ARG A 206 13.64 21.72 1.08
C ARG A 206 13.03 23.12 1.12
N ASP A 207 13.65 24.08 0.43
CA ASP A 207 13.24 25.49 0.45
C ASP A 207 12.32 25.90 -0.71
N PHE A 208 11.85 24.96 -1.52
CA PHE A 208 10.98 25.26 -2.66
C PHE A 208 9.53 25.48 -2.22
N SER A 209 8.88 26.48 -2.81
CA SER A 209 7.42 26.58 -2.83
C SER A 209 6.81 25.64 -3.89
N VAL A 210 5.49 25.51 -3.91
CA VAL A 210 4.78 24.77 -4.99
C VAL A 210 4.98 25.47 -6.33
N ASP A 211 4.96 26.80 -6.34
CA ASP A 211 5.16 27.61 -7.55
C ASP A 211 6.59 27.44 -8.09
N ASP A 212 7.59 27.37 -7.21
CA ASP A 212 8.98 27.13 -7.61
C ASP A 212 9.13 25.76 -8.31
N VAL A 213 8.45 24.74 -7.79
CA VAL A 213 8.44 23.38 -8.37
C VAL A 213 7.86 23.40 -9.79
N TRP A 214 6.66 23.99 -9.96
CA TRP A 214 6.04 24.04 -11.28
C TRP A 214 6.79 24.93 -12.25
N THR A 215 7.27 26.09 -11.79
CA THR A 215 8.09 27.01 -12.59
C THR A 215 9.33 26.29 -13.11
N TYR A 216 10.04 25.54 -12.24
CA TYR A 216 11.18 24.75 -12.64
C TYR A 216 10.82 23.70 -13.69
N LEU A 217 9.81 22.86 -13.41
CA LEU A 217 9.42 21.78 -14.31
C LEU A 217 8.98 22.28 -15.69
N LEU A 218 8.32 23.43 -15.76
CA LEU A 218 7.86 23.99 -17.04
C LEU A 218 8.97 24.69 -17.83
N GLN A 219 10.05 25.11 -17.18
CA GLN A 219 11.19 25.77 -17.82
C GLN A 219 12.33 24.81 -18.17
N LYS A 220 12.51 23.73 -17.40
CA LYS A 220 13.58 22.76 -17.61
C LYS A 220 13.03 21.47 -18.19
N PRO A 221 13.50 21.04 -19.38
CA PRO A 221 13.06 19.77 -19.95
C PRO A 221 13.49 18.60 -19.07
N SER A 222 12.78 17.47 -19.16
CA SER A 222 13.24 16.25 -18.51
C SER A 222 14.48 15.70 -19.22
N PRO A 223 15.56 15.36 -18.50
CA PRO A 223 16.78 14.87 -19.12
C PRO A 223 16.67 13.42 -19.63
N TRP A 224 15.58 12.72 -19.31
CA TRP A 224 15.22 11.42 -19.87
C TRP A 224 14.06 11.49 -20.88
N GLY A 225 13.70 12.69 -21.34
CA GLY A 225 12.76 12.87 -22.46
C GLY A 225 11.27 12.81 -22.11
N ASN A 226 10.90 12.80 -20.82
CA ASN A 226 9.50 13.01 -20.44
C ASN A 226 9.07 14.46 -20.72
N ASN A 227 7.81 14.65 -21.09
CA ASN A 227 7.23 15.98 -21.19
C ASN A 227 6.62 16.39 -19.84
N ASN A 228 7.21 17.39 -19.19
CA ASN A 228 6.72 17.90 -17.91
C ASN A 228 5.31 18.54 -18.03
N ARG A 229 4.86 18.89 -19.24
CA ARG A 229 3.48 19.33 -19.48
C ARG A 229 2.46 18.20 -19.36
N ASP A 230 2.84 16.97 -19.69
CA ASP A 230 1.95 15.81 -19.53
C ASP A 230 1.73 15.55 -18.03
N LEU A 231 2.79 15.71 -17.22
CA LEU A 231 2.67 15.67 -15.76
C LEU A 231 1.74 16.78 -15.24
N LEU A 232 1.85 18.01 -15.76
CA LEU A 232 0.94 19.09 -15.39
C LEU A 232 -0.51 18.78 -15.81
N ALA A 233 -0.72 18.26 -17.01
CA ALA A 233 -2.03 17.88 -17.53
C ALA A 233 -2.67 16.81 -16.64
N LEU A 234 -1.89 15.80 -16.24
CA LEU A 234 -2.33 14.76 -15.31
C LEU A 234 -2.83 15.38 -13.99
N TYR A 235 -2.08 16.31 -13.39
CA TYR A 235 -2.49 17.05 -12.18
C TYR A 235 -3.75 17.91 -12.38
N LYS A 236 -3.93 18.52 -13.55
CA LYS A 236 -5.15 19.29 -13.90
C LYS A 236 -6.37 18.38 -14.03
N SER A 237 -6.23 17.24 -14.73
CA SER A 237 -7.31 16.27 -14.91
C SER A 237 -7.76 15.71 -13.56
N ALA A 238 -6.85 15.46 -12.62
CA ALA A 238 -7.21 14.99 -11.29
C ALA A 238 -7.74 16.07 -10.32
N GLN A 239 -7.88 17.32 -10.78
CA GLN A 239 -8.38 18.47 -10.00
C GLN A 239 -9.58 19.15 -10.65
N ASP A 240 -10.40 18.42 -11.42
CA ASP A 240 -11.61 18.98 -12.04
C ASP A 240 -11.28 20.20 -12.94
N GLY A 241 -10.13 20.16 -13.61
CA GLY A 241 -9.68 21.20 -14.52
C GLY A 241 -9.07 22.44 -13.86
N GLU A 242 -8.99 22.54 -12.53
CA GLU A 242 -8.34 23.67 -11.87
C GLU A 242 -6.84 23.74 -12.18
N CYS A 243 -6.36 24.93 -12.54
CA CYS A 243 -4.95 25.13 -12.83
C CYS A 243 -4.15 25.20 -11.51
N PRO A 244 -3.10 24.38 -11.30
CA PRO A 244 -2.27 24.42 -10.10
C PRO A 244 -1.52 25.75 -9.85
N LEU A 245 -1.66 26.72 -10.76
CA LEU A 245 -0.98 28.02 -10.77
C LEU A 245 -1.93 29.18 -10.44
N VAL A 246 -3.20 28.94 -10.05
CA VAL A 246 -4.14 30.05 -9.74
C VAL A 246 -3.71 30.76 -8.45
N VAL A 247 -3.49 32.07 -8.58
CA VAL A 247 -2.87 32.98 -7.58
C VAL A 247 -3.93 33.66 -6.71
N ASP A 248 -5.07 33.03 -6.46
CA ASP A 248 -6.10 33.66 -5.63
C ASP A 248 -5.88 33.29 -4.15
N THR A 249 -5.73 34.32 -3.31
CA THR A 249 -5.35 34.19 -1.90
C THR A 249 -6.46 33.66 -1.00
N GLN A 250 -7.67 33.50 -1.55
CA GLN A 250 -8.83 32.94 -0.85
C GLN A 250 -9.03 31.44 -1.10
N THR A 251 -8.38 30.88 -2.12
CA THR A 251 -8.48 29.46 -2.46
C THR A 251 -7.34 28.69 -1.78
N SER A 252 -7.69 27.69 -0.97
CA SER A 252 -6.71 26.82 -0.33
C SER A 252 -5.77 26.21 -1.38
N SER A 253 -4.45 26.36 -1.19
CA SER A 253 -3.41 25.83 -2.07
C SER A 253 -3.76 24.43 -2.60
N CYS A 254 -3.93 24.38 -3.92
CA CYS A 254 -4.24 23.23 -4.75
C CYS A 254 -3.08 22.21 -4.74
N GLY A 255 -2.92 21.48 -3.62
CA GLY A 255 -1.83 20.52 -3.39
C GLY A 255 -2.27 19.10 -3.03
N ASN A 256 -3.57 18.83 -2.95
CA ASN A 256 -4.10 17.56 -2.39
C ASN A 256 -4.48 16.49 -3.42
N SER A 257 -4.49 16.78 -4.72
CA SER A 257 -4.73 15.74 -5.70
C SER A 257 -3.46 14.92 -5.88
N ARG A 258 -3.46 13.75 -5.23
CA ARG A 258 -2.39 12.78 -5.28
C ARG A 258 -2.92 11.58 -6.04
N PHE A 259 -2.31 11.28 -7.18
CA PHE A 259 -2.42 9.97 -7.80
C PHE A 259 -2.05 8.90 -6.77
N GLY A 260 -2.93 7.94 -6.60
CA GLY A 260 -2.78 6.91 -5.59
C GLY A 260 -3.36 5.59 -6.05
N CYS A 261 -3.52 4.69 -5.09
CA CYS A 261 -4.08 3.38 -5.35
C CYS A 261 -5.58 3.50 -5.68
N TRP A 262 -6.03 2.89 -6.79
CA TRP A 262 -7.44 2.94 -7.21
C TRP A 262 -8.38 2.27 -6.20
N VAL A 263 -7.85 1.43 -5.32
CA VAL A 263 -8.57 0.78 -4.21
C VAL A 263 -8.67 1.65 -2.94
N CYS A 264 -8.23 2.91 -2.97
CA CYS A 264 -8.10 3.73 -1.76
C CYS A 264 -9.47 4.17 -1.18
N THR A 265 -9.80 3.62 -0.02
CA THR A 265 -11.03 3.92 0.73
C THR A 265 -10.83 4.91 1.88
N VAL A 266 -9.65 5.54 1.96
CA VAL A 266 -9.34 6.54 2.99
C VAL A 266 -9.98 7.90 2.68
N VAL A 267 -10.07 8.22 1.38
CA VAL A 267 -10.85 9.36 0.89
C VAL A 267 -12.29 8.92 0.68
N GLN A 268 -13.26 9.85 0.74
CA GLN A 268 -14.66 9.48 0.52
C GLN A 268 -14.95 9.15 -0.94
N LYS A 269 -14.48 10.00 -1.86
CA LYS A 269 -14.59 9.82 -3.31
C LYS A 269 -13.22 9.87 -3.96
N ASP A 270 -13.05 9.07 -5.01
CA ASP A 270 -11.84 9.10 -5.83
C ASP A 270 -12.05 10.03 -7.03
N ARG A 271 -11.88 11.34 -6.78
CA ARG A 271 -12.05 12.36 -7.81
C ARG A 271 -11.08 12.19 -8.99
N SER A 272 -9.92 11.56 -8.75
CA SER A 272 -8.95 11.35 -9.82
C SER A 272 -9.45 10.28 -10.78
N MET A 273 -10.03 9.19 -10.27
CA MET A 273 -10.59 8.14 -11.11
C MET A 273 -11.90 8.57 -11.78
N GLU A 274 -12.77 9.30 -11.05
CA GLU A 274 -13.98 9.92 -11.61
C GLU A 274 -13.62 10.82 -12.81
N ALA A 275 -12.65 11.73 -12.64
CA ALA A 275 -12.24 12.63 -13.71
C ALA A 275 -11.58 11.91 -14.89
N LEU A 276 -10.84 10.81 -14.68
CA LEU A 276 -10.28 10.04 -15.78
C LEU A 276 -11.39 9.35 -16.60
N ILE A 277 -12.41 8.80 -15.94
CA ILE A 277 -13.59 8.23 -16.59
C ILE A 277 -14.32 9.30 -17.41
N GLU A 278 -14.61 10.47 -16.81
CA GLU A 278 -15.25 11.59 -17.49
C GLU A 278 -14.45 12.10 -18.71
N ASN A 279 -13.12 11.88 -18.73
CA ASN A 279 -12.24 12.24 -19.83
C ASN A 279 -12.00 11.09 -20.84
N GLY A 280 -12.82 10.03 -20.82
CA GLY A 280 -12.86 8.99 -21.85
C GLY A 280 -12.22 7.65 -21.46
N GLU A 281 -11.80 7.47 -20.21
CA GLU A 281 -11.26 6.20 -19.70
C GLU A 281 -12.38 5.34 -19.06
N ASP A 282 -13.53 5.20 -19.73
CA ASP A 282 -14.76 4.54 -19.24
C ASP A 282 -14.53 3.10 -18.77
N TRP A 283 -13.53 2.42 -19.34
CA TRP A 283 -13.17 1.05 -18.97
C TRP A 283 -12.72 0.90 -17.49
N MET A 284 -12.42 2.00 -16.79
CA MET A 284 -12.11 2.00 -15.35
C MET A 284 -13.34 1.99 -14.45
N GLU A 285 -14.56 2.12 -14.98
CA GLU A 285 -15.80 2.10 -14.19
C GLU A 285 -15.92 0.88 -13.26
N PRO A 286 -15.60 -0.36 -13.67
CA PRO A 286 -15.62 -1.53 -12.77
C PRO A 286 -14.66 -1.40 -11.57
N LEU A 287 -13.56 -0.65 -11.72
CA LEU A 287 -12.61 -0.40 -10.63
C LEU A 287 -13.18 0.60 -9.62
N LEU A 288 -13.84 1.66 -10.12
CA LEU A 288 -14.53 2.64 -9.30
C LEU A 288 -15.67 2.01 -8.50
N ASP A 289 -16.46 1.15 -9.13
CA ASP A 289 -17.56 0.41 -8.48
C ASP A 289 -17.05 -0.47 -7.34
N LEU A 290 -16.02 -1.28 -7.61
CA LEU A 290 -15.43 -2.15 -6.59
C LEU A 290 -14.83 -1.34 -5.44
N ARG A 291 -14.15 -0.22 -5.75
CA ARG A 291 -13.62 0.69 -4.73
C ARG A 291 -14.74 1.29 -3.88
N ASN A 292 -15.85 1.70 -4.49
CA ASN A 292 -16.98 2.30 -3.78
C ASN A 292 -17.65 1.27 -2.87
N GLU A 293 -17.84 0.03 -3.33
CA GLU A 293 -18.32 -1.06 -2.48
C GLU A 293 -17.39 -1.31 -1.28
N LEU A 294 -16.07 -1.32 -1.49
CA LEU A 294 -15.10 -1.43 -0.39
C LEU A 294 -15.25 -0.27 0.61
N ALA A 295 -15.49 0.96 0.14
CA ALA A 295 -15.72 2.12 0.99
C ALA A 295 -17.02 1.97 1.80
N GLU A 296 -18.10 1.46 1.19
CA GLU A 296 -19.38 1.21 1.86
C GLU A 296 -19.27 0.21 3.01
N THR A 297 -18.31 -0.73 2.97
CA THR A 297 -18.08 -1.65 4.10
C THR A 297 -17.65 -0.97 5.39
N GLN A 298 -17.29 0.32 5.33
CA GLN A 298 -17.00 1.15 6.50
C GLN A 298 -18.27 1.70 7.18
N ASN A 299 -19.40 1.74 6.46
CA ASN A 299 -20.68 2.20 7.00
C ASN A 299 -21.13 1.28 8.15
N PRO A 300 -21.62 1.82 9.29
CA PRO A 300 -21.92 1.01 10.47
C PRO A 300 -22.84 -0.19 10.23
N GLU A 301 -23.88 -0.04 9.40
CA GLU A 301 -24.81 -1.14 9.11
C GLU A 301 -24.16 -2.21 8.23
N LYS A 302 -23.56 -1.80 7.10
CA LYS A 302 -22.89 -2.73 6.20
C LYS A 302 -21.74 -3.46 6.89
N LYS A 303 -20.99 -2.75 7.74
CA LYS A 303 -19.90 -3.30 8.56
C LYS A 303 -20.35 -4.49 9.42
N LYS A 304 -21.57 -4.46 9.97
CA LYS A 304 -22.12 -5.57 10.77
C LYS A 304 -22.49 -6.77 9.90
N GLU A 305 -22.96 -6.53 8.68
CA GLU A 305 -23.30 -7.58 7.72
C GLU A 305 -22.05 -8.32 7.23
N VAL A 306 -21.00 -7.58 6.85
CA VAL A 306 -19.87 -8.15 6.10
C VAL A 306 -18.66 -8.52 6.98
N ARG A 307 -18.59 -8.06 8.24
CA ARG A 307 -17.46 -8.37 9.13
C ARG A 307 -17.84 -9.33 10.25
N ASP A 308 -16.92 -10.23 10.59
CA ASP A 308 -17.04 -11.15 11.71
C ASP A 308 -17.06 -10.35 13.03
N TYR A 309 -17.87 -10.79 13.99
CA TYR A 309 -17.92 -10.20 15.34
C TYR A 309 -16.70 -10.59 16.17
N ARG A 310 -15.99 -11.65 15.77
CA ARG A 310 -14.71 -12.08 16.35
C ARG A 310 -13.54 -11.43 15.65
N ARG A 311 -12.50 -11.13 16.41
CA ARG A 311 -11.21 -10.62 15.91
C ARG A 311 -10.41 -11.76 15.26
N MET A 312 -9.25 -11.43 14.69
CA MET A 312 -8.40 -12.43 14.02
C MET A 312 -7.85 -13.51 14.96
N ASP A 313 -7.70 -13.18 16.25
CA ASP A 313 -7.37 -14.12 17.33
C ASP A 313 -8.59 -14.96 17.78
N GLY A 314 -9.71 -14.89 17.05
CA GLY A 314 -10.94 -15.60 17.34
C GLY A 314 -11.73 -15.06 18.52
N LYS A 315 -11.23 -14.05 19.23
CA LYS A 315 -11.87 -13.51 20.44
C LYS A 315 -12.80 -12.35 20.12
N VAL A 316 -13.86 -12.20 20.90
CA VAL A 316 -14.73 -11.04 20.83
C VAL A 316 -14.20 -9.94 21.75
N LYS A 317 -14.06 -8.74 21.21
CA LYS A 317 -13.71 -7.54 21.96
C LYS A 317 -14.86 -6.54 21.85
N TRP A 318 -15.09 -5.79 22.92
CA TRP A 318 -16.05 -4.70 22.96
C TRP A 318 -15.35 -3.41 23.38
N MET A 319 -15.92 -2.29 22.97
CA MET A 319 -15.54 -0.95 23.43
C MET A 319 -16.73 -0.30 24.11
N ASP A 320 -16.45 0.47 25.17
CA ASP A 320 -17.46 1.28 25.82
C ASP A 320 -17.76 2.51 24.96
N LYS A 321 -19.04 2.79 24.76
CA LYS A 321 -19.57 3.90 23.96
C LYS A 321 -20.71 4.55 24.73
N GLY A 322 -20.34 5.44 25.65
CA GLY A 322 -21.26 5.96 26.66
C GLY A 322 -21.79 4.83 27.54
N ASP A 323 -23.10 4.75 27.70
CA ASP A 323 -23.78 3.71 28.51
C ASP A 323 -23.94 2.36 27.77
N THR A 324 -23.45 2.26 26.53
CA THR A 324 -23.58 1.04 25.71
C THR A 324 -22.23 0.43 25.39
N LYS A 325 -22.19 -0.90 25.25
CA LYS A 325 -21.01 -1.65 24.79
C LYS A 325 -21.19 -2.05 23.34
N GLU A 326 -20.26 -1.66 22.48
CA GLU A 326 -20.27 -2.00 21.05
C GLU A 326 -19.20 -3.05 20.73
N ILE A 327 -19.57 -4.09 19.97
CA ILE A 327 -18.62 -5.13 19.55
C ILE A 327 -17.64 -4.56 18.51
N ILE A 328 -16.35 -4.71 18.78
CA ILE A 328 -15.28 -4.37 17.85
C ILE A 328 -15.18 -5.48 16.79
N ARG A 329 -15.79 -5.25 15.63
CA ARG A 329 -15.77 -6.16 14.48
C ARG A 329 -14.34 -6.52 14.06
N GLY A 330 -14.12 -7.79 13.68
CA GLY A 330 -12.86 -8.32 13.18
C GLY A 330 -12.80 -8.36 11.66
N PRO A 331 -12.23 -9.40 11.03
CA PRO A 331 -12.03 -9.45 9.58
C PRO A 331 -13.34 -9.54 8.79
N TYR A 332 -13.28 -9.42 7.47
CA TYR A 332 -14.39 -9.79 6.59
C TYR A 332 -14.78 -11.26 6.81
N LYS A 333 -16.09 -11.52 6.75
CA LYS A 333 -16.65 -12.87 6.78
C LYS A 333 -16.19 -13.65 5.56
N PHE A 334 -16.01 -14.95 5.71
CA PHE A 334 -15.46 -15.80 4.66
C PHE A 334 -16.28 -15.75 3.36
N GLU A 335 -17.60 -15.80 3.45
CA GLU A 335 -18.48 -15.66 2.28
C GLU A 335 -18.31 -14.31 1.57
N TYR A 336 -18.09 -13.22 2.32
CA TYR A 336 -17.82 -11.92 1.72
C TYR A 336 -16.44 -11.88 1.04
N GLN A 337 -15.45 -12.61 1.58
CA GLN A 337 -14.14 -12.76 0.91
C GLN A 337 -14.29 -13.44 -0.46
N LYS A 338 -15.18 -14.46 -0.59
CA LYS A 338 -15.51 -15.11 -1.88
C LYS A 338 -16.20 -14.16 -2.85
N ILE A 339 -17.16 -13.37 -2.37
CA ILE A 339 -17.86 -12.35 -3.17
C ILE A 339 -16.86 -11.32 -3.72
N LEU A 340 -15.95 -10.82 -2.88
CA LEU A 340 -14.92 -9.86 -3.30
C LEU A 340 -13.98 -10.44 -4.36
N LEU A 341 -13.56 -11.71 -4.22
CA LEU A 341 -12.73 -12.37 -5.21
C LEU A 341 -13.44 -12.46 -6.57
N ARG A 342 -14.71 -12.87 -6.57
CA ARG A 342 -15.52 -12.95 -7.79
C ARG A 342 -15.65 -11.59 -8.48
N LYS A 343 -16.03 -10.55 -7.73
CA LYS A 343 -16.14 -9.17 -8.24
C LYS A 343 -14.83 -8.63 -8.80
N LEU A 344 -13.71 -8.92 -8.14
CA LEU A 344 -12.39 -8.51 -8.62
C LEU A 344 -12.03 -9.16 -9.96
N LEU A 345 -12.33 -10.46 -10.12
CA LEU A 345 -12.10 -11.18 -11.37
C LEU A 345 -13.07 -10.71 -12.48
N GLU A 346 -14.33 -10.43 -12.15
CA GLU A 346 -15.31 -9.86 -13.08
C GLU A 346 -14.85 -8.47 -13.57
N ALA A 347 -14.38 -7.62 -12.66
CA ALA A 347 -13.78 -6.33 -12.99
C ALA A 347 -12.56 -6.50 -13.89
N GLN A 348 -11.69 -7.48 -13.61
CA GLN A 348 -10.53 -7.78 -14.44
C GLN A 348 -10.93 -8.15 -15.87
N ILE A 349 -11.93 -9.00 -16.05
CA ILE A 349 -12.42 -9.39 -17.39
C ILE A 349 -13.02 -8.19 -18.12
N SER A 350 -13.81 -7.37 -17.42
CA SER A 350 -14.38 -6.16 -18.01
C SER A 350 -13.28 -5.20 -18.49
N VAL A 351 -12.24 -4.98 -17.67
CA VAL A 351 -11.07 -4.16 -18.04
C VAL A 351 -10.30 -4.77 -19.21
N ARG A 352 -10.10 -6.10 -19.26
CA ARG A 352 -9.43 -6.76 -20.40
C ARG A 352 -10.23 -6.61 -21.70
N LYS A 353 -11.56 -6.60 -21.62
CA LYS A 353 -12.45 -6.49 -22.79
C LYS A 353 -12.54 -5.06 -23.31
N ASN A 354 -12.65 -4.09 -22.42
CA ASN A 354 -12.98 -2.70 -22.77
C ASN A 354 -11.79 -1.74 -22.69
N GLY A 355 -10.75 -2.11 -21.93
CA GLY A 355 -9.58 -1.27 -21.69
C GLY A 355 -8.47 -1.43 -22.73
N PRO A 356 -7.39 -0.65 -22.59
CA PRO A 356 -6.32 -0.59 -23.58
C PRO A 356 -5.43 -1.84 -23.61
N ASN A 357 -5.47 -2.67 -22.57
CA ASN A 357 -4.61 -3.84 -22.43
C ASN A 357 -5.43 -5.13 -22.21
N PRO A 358 -5.50 -6.04 -23.19
CA PRO A 358 -6.25 -7.29 -23.06
C PRO A 358 -5.64 -8.29 -22.07
N ASN A 359 -4.38 -8.08 -21.67
CA ASN A 359 -3.67 -8.90 -20.70
C ASN A 359 -3.61 -8.23 -19.31
N PHE A 360 -4.39 -7.16 -19.08
CA PHE A 360 -4.38 -6.44 -17.83
C PHE A 360 -4.74 -7.36 -16.65
N THR A 361 -4.00 -7.25 -15.55
CA THR A 361 -4.12 -8.16 -14.41
C THR A 361 -4.28 -7.34 -13.14
N LEU A 362 -5.47 -7.42 -12.52
CA LEU A 362 -5.80 -6.78 -11.25
C LEU A 362 -5.35 -7.61 -10.04
N ILE A 363 -5.28 -8.93 -10.21
CA ILE A 363 -4.80 -9.86 -9.20
C ILE A 363 -3.84 -10.86 -9.83
N LEU A 364 -2.63 -10.94 -9.30
CA LEU A 364 -1.59 -11.80 -9.84
C LEU A 364 -1.90 -13.29 -9.56
N PRO A 365 -1.48 -14.22 -10.44
CA PRO A 365 -1.59 -15.66 -10.17
C PRO A 365 -0.97 -16.07 -8.83
N GLU A 366 0.17 -15.47 -8.45
CA GLU A 366 0.85 -15.74 -7.19
C GLU A 366 0.02 -15.28 -5.98
N GLU A 367 -0.75 -14.19 -6.12
CA GLU A 367 -1.69 -13.75 -5.09
C GLU A 367 -2.85 -14.74 -4.95
N LEU A 368 -3.36 -15.28 -6.05
CA LEU A 368 -4.41 -16.32 -6.03
C LEU A 368 -3.91 -17.60 -5.34
N PHE A 369 -2.69 -18.05 -5.63
CA PHE A 369 -2.09 -19.21 -4.97
C PHE A 369 -1.94 -19.00 -3.45
N GLU A 370 -1.48 -17.82 -3.02
CA GLU A 370 -1.36 -17.50 -1.61
C GLU A 370 -2.74 -17.36 -0.93
N ILE A 371 -3.75 -16.79 -1.61
CA ILE A 371 -5.13 -16.73 -1.10
C ILE A 371 -5.71 -18.14 -0.94
N ARG A 372 -5.55 -19.01 -1.94
CA ARG A 372 -6.00 -20.41 -1.89
C ARG A 372 -5.36 -21.14 -0.71
N LYS A 373 -4.04 -21.01 -0.55
CA LYS A 373 -3.31 -21.56 0.60
C LYS A 373 -3.87 -21.07 1.93
N ILE A 374 -4.11 -19.76 2.09
CA ILE A 374 -4.69 -19.20 3.32
C ILE A 374 -6.09 -19.76 3.57
N TRP A 375 -6.93 -19.86 2.55
CA TRP A 375 -8.30 -20.34 2.70
C TRP A 375 -8.35 -21.83 3.07
N MET A 376 -7.57 -22.67 2.40
CA MET A 376 -7.48 -24.09 2.73
C MET A 376 -6.91 -24.31 4.13
N THR A 377 -5.82 -23.64 4.51
CA THR A 377 -5.10 -23.93 5.75
C THR A 377 -5.60 -23.21 7.00
N GLN A 378 -6.30 -22.07 6.84
CA GLN A 378 -6.71 -21.22 7.98
C GLN A 378 -8.21 -20.96 8.04
N LYS A 379 -8.92 -21.11 6.92
CA LYS A 379 -10.37 -20.87 6.84
C LYS A 379 -11.17 -22.17 6.73
N GLY A 380 -10.52 -23.30 6.47
CA GLY A 380 -11.17 -24.59 6.32
C GLY A 380 -11.89 -24.74 4.97
N ASP A 381 -11.35 -24.12 3.91
CA ASP A 381 -11.93 -24.16 2.57
C ASP A 381 -11.51 -25.42 1.81
N TRP A 382 -12.00 -26.57 2.25
CA TRP A 382 -11.75 -27.86 1.61
C TRP A 382 -12.40 -27.99 0.22
N ASP A 383 -13.36 -27.11 -0.09
CA ASP A 383 -14.04 -27.07 -1.38
C ASP A 383 -13.22 -26.37 -2.49
N ASP A 384 -12.04 -25.85 -2.17
CA ASP A 384 -11.16 -25.11 -3.08
C ASP A 384 -11.90 -24.00 -3.84
N SER A 385 -12.50 -23.08 -3.08
CA SER A 385 -13.36 -22.05 -3.64
C SER A 385 -12.61 -21.11 -4.58
N VAL A 386 -11.31 -20.89 -4.37
CA VAL A 386 -10.50 -20.02 -5.25
C VAL A 386 -10.43 -20.58 -6.67
N ALA A 387 -10.10 -21.87 -6.82
CA ALA A 387 -9.98 -22.49 -8.14
C ALA A 387 -11.32 -22.46 -8.89
N LYS A 388 -12.42 -22.75 -8.18
CA LYS A 388 -13.77 -22.72 -8.76
C LYS A 388 -14.20 -21.32 -9.18
N ILE A 389 -14.06 -20.34 -8.28
CA ILE A 389 -14.42 -18.95 -8.60
C ILE A 389 -13.61 -18.45 -9.80
N TYR A 390 -12.32 -18.78 -9.86
CA TYR A 390 -11.48 -18.41 -10.99
C TYR A 390 -11.99 -19.03 -12.30
N GLN A 391 -12.24 -20.33 -12.33
CA GLN A 391 -12.73 -21.03 -13.51
C GLN A 391 -14.13 -20.54 -13.93
N ASP A 392 -15.04 -20.34 -12.97
CA ASP A 392 -16.41 -19.86 -13.23
C ASP A 392 -16.42 -18.49 -13.92
N VAL A 393 -15.52 -17.60 -13.49
CA VAL A 393 -15.50 -16.20 -13.95
C VAL A 393 -14.69 -16.07 -15.23
N THR A 394 -13.49 -16.66 -15.27
CA THR A 394 -12.54 -16.49 -16.38
C THR A 394 -12.70 -17.50 -17.51
N GLY A 395 -13.29 -18.67 -17.22
CA GLY A 395 -13.29 -19.82 -18.14
C GLY A 395 -11.93 -20.52 -18.26
N GLU A 396 -10.90 -20.04 -17.55
CA GLU A 396 -9.53 -20.55 -17.60
C GLU A 396 -9.20 -21.36 -16.33
N THR A 397 -8.15 -22.18 -16.42
CA THR A 397 -7.61 -22.89 -15.26
C THR A 397 -6.13 -22.56 -15.14
N LEU A 398 -5.72 -22.15 -13.94
CA LEU A 398 -4.31 -21.98 -13.61
C LEU A 398 -3.67 -23.34 -13.31
N ASP A 399 -2.35 -23.41 -13.42
CA ASP A 399 -1.56 -24.55 -12.94
C ASP A 399 -1.55 -24.57 -11.41
N TRP A 400 -2.68 -24.96 -10.82
CA TRP A 400 -2.84 -25.08 -9.39
C TRP A 400 -1.90 -26.16 -8.90
N THR A 401 -0.90 -25.77 -8.11
CA THR A 401 0.00 -26.73 -7.46
C THR A 401 -0.87 -27.69 -6.64
N LYS A 402 -0.72 -29.00 -6.89
CA LYS A 402 -1.33 -30.03 -6.06
C LYS A 402 -0.50 -30.08 -4.78
N ASP A 403 -1.05 -29.57 -3.69
CA ASP A 403 -0.45 -29.82 -2.38
C ASP A 403 -0.61 -31.32 -2.08
N ASP A 404 0.51 -32.02 -1.93
CA ASP A 404 0.57 -33.48 -1.63
C ASP A 404 0.04 -33.82 -0.22
N LEU A 405 -0.40 -32.82 0.55
CA LEU A 405 -1.07 -32.98 1.83
C LEU A 405 -2.52 -33.41 1.57
N GLY A 406 -2.73 -34.71 1.34
CA GLY A 406 -4.04 -35.34 1.05
C GLY A 406 -5.22 -34.60 1.68
N SER A 407 -5.86 -33.75 0.88
CA SER A 407 -6.84 -32.79 1.38
C SER A 407 -8.20 -33.45 1.54
N PHE A 408 -8.88 -33.13 2.64
CA PHE A 408 -10.32 -33.33 2.72
C PHE A 408 -10.99 -32.66 1.50
N SER A 409 -11.99 -33.31 0.93
CA SER A 409 -12.74 -32.80 -0.21
C SER A 409 -14.09 -32.25 0.25
N LYS A 410 -14.88 -31.77 -0.72
CA LYS A 410 -16.28 -31.38 -0.52
C LYS A 410 -17.09 -32.47 0.21
N THR A 411 -16.86 -33.74 -0.12
CA THR A 411 -17.60 -34.86 0.48
C THR A 411 -17.33 -34.97 1.98
N GLU A 412 -16.07 -34.86 2.41
CA GLU A 412 -15.73 -34.85 3.83
C GLU A 412 -16.24 -33.58 4.53
N GLN A 413 -16.25 -32.44 3.84
CA GLN A 413 -16.82 -31.20 4.40
C GLN A 413 -18.33 -31.34 4.66
N GLU A 414 -19.10 -31.88 3.71
CA GLU A 414 -20.54 -32.12 3.86
C GLU A 414 -20.84 -33.15 4.96
N LEU A 415 -20.03 -34.21 5.07
CA LEU A 415 -20.15 -35.19 6.14
C LEU A 415 -19.85 -34.57 7.51
N LEU A 416 -18.76 -33.80 7.61
CA LEU A 416 -18.37 -33.13 8.84
C LEU A 416 -19.45 -32.13 9.28
N GLN A 417 -20.05 -31.41 8.34
CA GLN A 417 -21.16 -30.50 8.62
C GLN A 417 -22.35 -31.24 9.25
N LYS A 418 -22.80 -32.34 8.66
CA LYS A 418 -23.90 -33.16 9.20
C LYS A 418 -23.61 -33.66 10.61
N ILE A 419 -22.37 -34.10 10.87
CA ILE A 419 -21.95 -34.56 12.20
C ILE A 419 -21.96 -33.41 13.20
N CYS A 420 -21.37 -32.27 12.84
CA CYS A 420 -21.29 -31.08 13.70
C CYS A 420 -22.69 -30.55 14.08
N GLU A 421 -23.62 -30.51 13.12
CA GLU A 421 -25.02 -30.13 13.35
C GLU A 421 -25.69 -31.09 14.33
N SER A 422 -25.51 -32.40 14.17
CA SER A 422 -26.09 -33.41 15.07
C SER A 422 -25.54 -33.31 16.51
N LYS A 423 -24.26 -32.93 16.65
CA LYS A 423 -23.57 -32.82 17.95
C LYS A 423 -23.64 -31.41 18.55
N LYS A 424 -24.25 -30.45 17.85
CA LYS A 424 -24.29 -29.02 18.23
C LYS A 424 -22.90 -28.44 18.49
N VAL A 425 -21.91 -28.85 17.69
CA VAL A 425 -20.54 -28.33 17.73
C VAL A 425 -20.32 -27.42 16.52
N PRO A 426 -19.65 -26.27 16.66
CA PRO A 426 -19.35 -25.40 15.52
C PRO A 426 -18.44 -26.09 14.50
N LEU A 427 -18.89 -26.18 13.23
CA LEU A 427 -18.12 -26.78 12.14
C LEU A 427 -16.70 -26.20 12.05
N ARG A 428 -16.59 -24.87 12.06
CA ARG A 428 -15.32 -24.15 11.96
C ARG A 428 -14.33 -24.49 13.08
N LEU A 429 -14.81 -24.84 14.28
CA LEU A 429 -13.93 -25.31 15.36
C LEU A 429 -13.29 -26.64 14.98
N VAL A 430 -14.11 -27.62 14.60
CA VAL A 430 -13.64 -28.97 14.28
C VAL A 430 -12.72 -28.94 13.06
N THR A 431 -13.07 -28.19 12.02
CA THR A 431 -12.23 -28.00 10.84
C THR A 431 -10.85 -27.43 11.21
N LYS A 432 -10.80 -26.37 12.02
CA LYS A 432 -9.51 -25.81 12.49
C LYS A 432 -8.68 -26.80 13.29
N LEU A 433 -9.30 -27.60 14.16
CA LEU A 433 -8.58 -28.61 14.94
C LEU A 433 -8.00 -29.70 14.04
N MET A 434 -8.77 -30.15 13.04
CA MET A 434 -8.31 -31.13 12.04
C MET A 434 -7.18 -30.57 11.18
N ASP A 435 -7.28 -29.31 10.74
CA ASP A 435 -6.22 -28.65 9.96
C ASP A 435 -4.91 -28.52 10.77
N VAL A 436 -5.01 -28.20 12.08
CA VAL A 436 -3.83 -28.13 12.98
C VAL A 436 -3.14 -29.49 13.10
N GLU A 437 -3.90 -30.58 13.23
CA GLU A 437 -3.36 -31.93 13.27
C GLU A 437 -2.71 -32.31 11.93
N GLN A 438 -3.37 -32.01 10.82
CA GLN A 438 -2.89 -32.34 9.48
C GLN A 438 -1.60 -31.62 9.13
N GLN A 439 -1.47 -30.33 9.46
CA GLN A 439 -0.22 -29.56 9.25
C GLN A 439 0.98 -30.14 10.00
N MET A 440 0.73 -30.98 11.00
CA MET A 440 1.75 -31.55 11.87
C MET A 440 1.98 -33.04 11.58
N GLN A 441 1.25 -33.62 10.62
CA GLN A 441 1.52 -34.96 10.10
C GLN A 441 2.88 -34.96 9.37
N GLY A 442 3.66 -36.03 9.56
CA GLY A 442 5.00 -36.17 8.97
C GLY A 442 6.12 -35.38 9.66
N MET A 443 5.82 -34.51 10.63
CA MET A 443 6.84 -33.79 11.38
C MET A 443 7.44 -34.65 12.50
N THR A 444 8.78 -34.73 12.55
CA THR A 444 9.52 -35.49 13.58
C THR A 444 9.33 -34.91 14.99
N ARG A 445 9.02 -33.62 15.11
CA ARG A 445 8.75 -32.94 16.39
C ARG A 445 7.35 -32.32 16.39
N ARG A 446 6.47 -32.84 17.26
CA ARG A 446 5.06 -32.40 17.39
C ARG A 446 4.78 -31.61 18.67
N SER A 447 5.80 -31.13 19.37
CA SER A 447 5.63 -30.41 20.65
C SER A 447 4.83 -29.11 20.53
N SER A 448 4.82 -28.46 19.36
CA SER A 448 4.06 -27.23 19.11
C SER A 448 2.57 -27.44 18.78
N VAL A 449 2.12 -28.70 18.57
CA VAL A 449 0.72 -29.02 18.27
C VAL A 449 -0.19 -28.55 19.40
N TYR A 450 0.15 -28.88 20.65
CA TYR A 450 -0.67 -28.55 21.82
C TYR A 450 -0.91 -27.05 21.96
N ASN A 451 0.12 -26.23 21.74
CA ASN A 451 -0.02 -24.76 21.78
C ASN A 451 -0.94 -24.24 20.68
N ARG A 452 -0.95 -24.87 19.50
CA ARG A 452 -1.85 -24.49 18.39
C ARG A 452 -3.29 -24.93 18.65
N LEU A 453 -3.48 -26.16 19.15
CA LEU A 453 -4.81 -26.66 19.55
C LEU A 453 -5.40 -25.79 20.67
N ASP A 454 -4.61 -25.47 21.69
CA ASP A 454 -5.02 -24.60 22.80
C ASP A 454 -5.39 -23.20 22.29
N SER A 455 -4.62 -22.65 21.34
CA SER A 455 -4.97 -21.38 20.68
C SER A 455 -6.35 -21.44 20.02
N VAL A 456 -6.68 -22.52 19.29
CA VAL A 456 -7.99 -22.70 18.64
C VAL A 456 -9.10 -22.86 19.67
N LEU A 457 -8.87 -23.65 20.72
CA LEU A 457 -9.86 -23.87 21.79
C LEU A 457 -10.11 -22.59 22.61
N SER A 458 -9.14 -21.68 22.67
CA SER A 458 -9.25 -20.39 23.37
C SER A 458 -10.02 -19.30 22.60
N GLU A 459 -10.43 -19.57 21.36
CA GLU A 459 -11.27 -18.68 20.55
C GLU A 459 -12.72 -18.65 21.06
N ASP A 460 -13.47 -17.60 20.70
CA ASP A 460 -14.90 -17.51 21.02
C ASP A 460 -15.74 -18.25 19.97
N TRP A 461 -16.45 -19.27 20.42
CA TRP A 461 -17.28 -20.14 19.58
C TRP A 461 -18.78 -19.89 19.71
N MET A 462 -19.18 -18.95 20.57
CA MET A 462 -20.56 -18.52 20.75
C MET A 462 -21.06 -17.72 19.54
N THR A 463 -22.37 -17.75 19.30
CA THR A 463 -23.03 -16.93 18.28
C THR A 463 -23.03 -15.44 18.65
N GLU A 464 -23.19 -14.56 17.66
CA GLU A 464 -23.25 -13.11 17.91
C GLU A 464 -24.39 -12.73 18.88
N GLU A 465 -25.53 -13.41 18.80
CA GLU A 465 -26.67 -13.19 19.70
C GLU A 465 -26.34 -13.56 21.13
N GLU A 466 -25.68 -14.69 21.35
CA GLU A 466 -25.24 -15.12 22.69
C GLU A 466 -24.23 -14.14 23.28
N VAL A 467 -23.30 -13.64 22.46
CA VAL A 467 -22.33 -12.62 22.90
C VAL A 467 -23.03 -11.31 23.26
N ARG A 468 -24.01 -10.86 22.46
CA ARG A 468 -24.80 -9.66 22.77
C ARG A 468 -25.60 -9.83 24.06
N LYS A 469 -26.21 -11.01 24.27
CA LYS A 469 -26.91 -11.35 25.53
C LYS A 469 -25.95 -11.34 26.73
N GLN A 470 -24.72 -11.82 26.55
CA GLN A 470 -23.68 -11.78 27.58
C GLN A 470 -23.24 -10.36 27.92
N ILE A 471 -23.12 -9.49 26.92
CA ILE A 471 -22.77 -8.07 27.11
C ILE A 471 -23.90 -7.33 27.86
N ALA A 472 -25.16 -7.66 27.54
CA ALA A 472 -26.33 -7.04 28.16
C ALA A 472 -26.61 -7.53 29.60
N ASN A 473 -26.15 -8.73 29.97
CA ASN A 473 -26.37 -9.30 31.30
C ASN A 473 -25.12 -10.04 31.83
N PRO A 474 -24.14 -9.31 32.43
CA PRO A 474 -22.88 -9.89 32.89
C PRO A 474 -23.04 -10.95 33.99
N ASP A 475 -24.05 -10.82 34.85
CA ASP A 475 -24.23 -11.63 36.07
C ASP A 475 -24.81 -13.03 35.82
N ALA A 476 -25.44 -13.26 34.67
CA ALA A 476 -26.04 -14.56 34.33
C ALA A 476 -25.00 -15.69 34.11
N LEU A 477 -23.71 -15.36 34.03
CA LEU A 477 -22.67 -16.25 33.50
C LEU A 477 -21.56 -16.67 34.47
N ASP A 478 -21.37 -16.05 35.65
CA ASP A 478 -20.46 -16.64 36.65
C ASP A 478 -20.96 -18.04 37.08
N LYS A 479 -22.28 -18.27 37.02
CA LYS A 479 -22.89 -19.59 37.19
C LYS A 479 -22.66 -20.58 36.03
N LYS A 480 -22.56 -20.12 34.78
CA LYS A 480 -22.40 -21.00 33.59
C LYS A 480 -20.93 -21.32 33.32
N ARG A 481 -20.00 -20.37 33.52
CA ARG A 481 -18.55 -20.58 33.46
C ARG A 481 -18.05 -21.54 34.54
N ARG A 482 -18.64 -21.52 35.75
CA ARG A 482 -18.35 -22.51 36.79
C ARG A 482 -18.84 -23.93 36.45
N ARG A 483 -19.94 -24.06 35.69
CA ARG A 483 -20.47 -25.37 35.26
C ARG A 483 -19.68 -26.04 34.13
N LEU A 484 -19.12 -25.26 33.20
CA LEU A 484 -18.36 -25.78 32.05
C LEU A 484 -16.89 -26.12 32.35
N ARG A 485 -16.39 -25.77 33.56
CA ARG A 485 -15.05 -26.19 34.03
C ARG A 485 -15.06 -27.54 34.78
N HIS A 486 -16.22 -28.19 34.89
CA HIS A 486 -16.42 -29.45 35.62
C HIS A 486 -16.99 -30.58 34.74
N VAL A 487 -16.83 -30.46 33.43
CA VAL A 487 -16.99 -31.54 32.44
C VAL A 487 -15.77 -31.49 31.55
#